data_AF-A0A3N1VML9-F1
#
_entry.id   AF-A0A3N1VML9-F1
#
_cell.length_a   1.000
_cell.length_b   1.000
_cell.length_c   1.000
_cell.angle_alpha   90.00
_cell.angle_beta   90.00
_cell.angle_gamma   90.00
#
_symmetry.space_group_name_H-M   'P 1'
#
loop_
_entity.id
_entity.type
_entity.pdbx_description
1 polymer ?
#
loop_
_entity_poly.entity_id
_entity_poly.type
_entity_poly.pdbx_seq_one_letter_code
_entity_poly.pdbx_strand_id
1 'polypeptide(L)'
;MMAQWVPISRERHGGLRYRPLSTYKHAESWTVVPVVLAELGRVVSHYPLVLVRREDASFGLCALLGLAPGRNLFVDVNHGRWRAEYIPAAVRAYPFRLSPVSESNQWVLCVDEEAGVLQEGASGLPLFDEGGGPASWVQEVFSFLRHLADNERRTAAACAVLDATGLIVPWPLAVRTPHGDRKVEGLYQVDQGALQQADGGALQKLRDTGALAVFFAQRFSAWHVRTLGRLLGQEGGKTAPQEEGPPVTPTGELDLSFLGE
;
A
#
# COMPACT_ATOMS: atom_id res chain seq x y z
N MET A 1 6.36 -19.41 0.64
CA MET A 1 5.43 -20.19 -0.21
C MET A 1 5.28 -19.44 -1.51
N MET A 2 5.32 -20.12 -2.65
CA MET A 2 5.14 -19.48 -3.96
C MET A 2 3.65 -19.49 -4.30
N ALA A 3 3.10 -18.34 -4.67
CA ALA A 3 1.69 -18.23 -5.05
C ALA A 3 1.40 -19.04 -6.32
N GLN A 4 0.32 -19.81 -6.33
CA GLN A 4 -0.15 -20.57 -7.49
C GLN A 4 -1.43 -19.94 -8.03
N TRP A 5 -1.28 -19.04 -8.99
CA TRP A 5 -2.40 -18.32 -9.60
C TRP A 5 -3.16 -19.19 -10.59
N VAL A 6 -4.41 -19.52 -10.26
CA VAL A 6 -5.27 -20.35 -11.10
C VAL A 6 -6.56 -19.61 -11.46
N PRO A 7 -6.97 -19.59 -12.74
CA PRO A 7 -8.27 -19.08 -13.15
C PRO A 7 -9.43 -19.79 -12.43
N ILE A 8 -10.34 -19.02 -11.85
CA ILE A 8 -11.54 -19.58 -11.22
C ILE A 8 -12.45 -20.14 -12.31
N SER A 9 -12.69 -21.45 -12.25
CA SER A 9 -13.55 -22.19 -13.18
C SER A 9 -14.44 -23.17 -12.43
N ARG A 10 -15.62 -23.44 -12.99
CA ARG A 10 -16.59 -24.38 -12.40
C ARG A 10 -16.04 -25.80 -12.34
N GLU A 11 -15.31 -26.21 -13.38
CA GLU A 11 -14.68 -27.53 -13.45
C GLU A 11 -13.74 -27.78 -12.27
N ARG A 12 -12.92 -26.78 -11.92
CA ARG A 12 -11.91 -26.93 -10.87
C ARG A 12 -12.39 -26.54 -9.48
N HIS A 13 -13.26 -25.54 -9.39
CA HIS A 13 -13.63 -24.92 -8.11
C HIS A 13 -15.12 -25.02 -7.77
N GLY A 14 -15.93 -25.70 -8.58
CA GLY A 14 -17.38 -25.78 -8.38
C GLY A 14 -17.80 -26.44 -7.05
N GLY A 15 -16.98 -27.38 -6.55
CA GLY A 15 -17.18 -28.01 -5.23
C GLY A 15 -16.50 -27.28 -4.07
N LEU A 16 -15.76 -26.20 -4.34
CA LEU A 16 -14.98 -25.48 -3.34
C LEU A 16 -15.72 -24.25 -2.83
N ARG A 17 -15.49 -23.94 -1.56
CA ARG A 17 -15.98 -22.73 -0.90
C ARG A 17 -14.83 -21.88 -0.41
N TYR A 18 -14.99 -20.57 -0.53
CA TYR A 18 -14.05 -19.58 -0.04
C TYR A 18 -14.25 -19.32 1.45
N ARG A 19 -13.17 -19.42 2.20
CA ARG A 19 -13.06 -19.01 3.60
C ARG A 19 -12.19 -17.74 3.67
N PRO A 20 -12.75 -16.60 4.08
CA PRO A 20 -11.98 -15.37 4.23
C PRO A 20 -10.74 -15.54 5.10
N LEU A 21 -9.65 -14.89 4.71
CA LEU A 21 -8.42 -14.86 5.51
C LEU A 21 -8.69 -14.26 6.89
N SER A 22 -8.20 -14.92 7.91
CA SER A 22 -8.23 -14.45 9.30
C SER A 22 -6.96 -13.71 9.72
N THR A 23 -5.93 -13.70 8.87
CA THR A 23 -4.61 -13.12 9.13
C THR A 23 -4.03 -12.48 7.87
N TYR A 24 -3.04 -11.60 8.05
CA TYR A 24 -2.30 -10.91 6.99
C TYR A 24 -0.88 -11.47 6.82
N LYS A 25 -0.66 -12.75 7.18
CA LYS A 25 0.66 -13.37 7.15
C LYS A 25 1.29 -13.40 5.75
N HIS A 26 0.47 -13.41 4.70
CA HIS A 26 0.94 -13.31 3.31
C HIS A 26 1.75 -12.04 3.03
N ALA A 27 1.51 -10.98 3.79
CA ALA A 27 2.17 -9.68 3.64
C ALA A 27 3.34 -9.46 4.63
N GLU A 28 3.71 -10.45 5.47
CA GLU A 28 4.77 -10.31 6.49
C GLU A 28 6.13 -9.92 5.91
N SER A 29 6.40 -10.34 4.67
CA SER A 29 7.66 -10.07 3.97
C SER A 29 7.65 -8.75 3.18
N TRP A 30 6.53 -8.03 3.14
CA TRP A 30 6.39 -6.84 2.30
C TRP A 30 6.94 -5.60 3.00
N THR A 31 8.11 -5.13 2.58
CA THR A 31 8.70 -3.88 3.09
C THR A 31 8.00 -2.64 2.55
N VAL A 32 7.43 -2.74 1.35
CA VAL A 32 6.61 -1.71 0.72
C VAL A 32 5.39 -2.38 0.09
N VAL A 33 4.30 -1.62 -0.06
CA VAL A 33 3.13 -2.06 -0.81
C VAL A 33 2.67 -0.96 -1.76
N PRO A 34 2.35 -1.28 -3.03
CA PRO A 34 1.78 -0.30 -3.95
C PRO A 34 0.49 0.31 -3.40
N VAL A 35 0.31 1.61 -3.63
CA VAL A 35 -0.94 2.33 -3.31
C VAL A 35 -1.37 3.15 -4.51
N VAL A 36 -2.68 3.35 -4.67
CA VAL A 36 -3.22 4.10 -5.81
C VAL A 36 -3.73 5.49 -5.46
N LEU A 37 -3.87 6.37 -6.46
CA LEU A 37 -4.37 7.74 -6.29
C LEU A 37 -5.72 7.79 -5.56
N ALA A 38 -6.63 6.85 -5.87
CA ALA A 38 -7.93 6.76 -5.22
C ALA A 38 -7.87 6.38 -3.72
N GLU A 39 -6.73 5.88 -3.25
CA GLU A 39 -6.54 5.53 -1.83
C GLU A 39 -5.90 6.65 -1.00
N LEU A 40 -5.36 7.70 -1.62
CA LEU A 40 -4.52 8.71 -0.94
C LEU A 40 -5.18 9.29 0.30
N GLY A 41 -6.47 9.65 0.21
CA GLY A 41 -7.21 10.22 1.34
C GLY A 41 -7.33 9.29 2.56
N ARG A 42 -7.08 7.99 2.40
CA ARG A 42 -7.06 7.02 3.51
C ARG A 42 -5.64 6.64 3.90
N VAL A 43 -4.74 6.41 2.93
CA VAL A 43 -3.38 5.94 3.24
C VAL A 43 -2.50 7.03 3.88
N VAL A 44 -2.73 8.30 3.54
CA VAL A 44 -1.90 9.42 4.01
C VAL A 44 -1.89 9.56 5.53
N SER A 45 -2.98 9.21 6.20
CA SER A 45 -3.15 9.31 7.66
C SER A 45 -2.59 8.11 8.44
N HIS A 46 -2.00 7.13 7.76
CA HIS A 46 -1.61 5.86 8.37
C HIS A 46 -0.18 5.42 8.02
N TYR A 47 0.29 5.73 6.82
CA TYR A 47 1.55 5.21 6.27
C TYR A 47 2.41 6.32 5.73
N PRO A 48 3.74 6.26 5.90
CA PRO A 48 4.65 7.04 5.07
C PRO A 48 4.47 6.61 3.61
N LEU A 49 4.27 7.57 2.72
CA LEU A 49 4.21 7.31 1.29
C LEU A 49 5.55 7.64 0.62
N VAL A 50 6.02 6.72 -0.20
CA VAL A 50 7.33 6.75 -0.83
C VAL A 50 7.20 6.45 -2.31
N LEU A 51 8.09 7.01 -3.12
CA LEU A 51 8.29 6.54 -4.49
C LEU A 51 9.37 5.47 -4.47
N VAL A 52 9.16 4.39 -5.22
CA VAL A 52 10.12 3.30 -5.38
C VAL A 52 10.41 3.11 -6.86
N ARG A 53 11.68 2.99 -7.19
CA ARG A 53 12.11 2.65 -8.56
C ARG A 53 11.95 1.16 -8.79
N ARG A 54 11.25 0.79 -9.86
CA ARG A 54 11.00 -0.58 -10.30
C ARG A 54 12.14 -1.08 -11.19
N GLU A 55 12.13 -2.39 -11.48
CA GLU A 55 13.14 -3.04 -12.33
C GLU A 55 13.17 -2.46 -13.76
N ASP A 56 12.03 -2.04 -14.29
CA ASP A 56 11.88 -1.37 -15.59
C ASP A 56 12.27 0.13 -15.56
N ALA A 57 12.95 0.56 -14.49
CA ALA A 57 13.32 1.94 -14.20
C ALA A 57 12.17 2.92 -13.93
N SER A 58 10.90 2.50 -14.07
CA SER A 58 9.76 3.36 -13.76
C SER A 58 9.59 3.56 -12.25
N PHE A 59 8.87 4.62 -11.86
CA PHE A 59 8.53 4.87 -10.46
C PHE A 59 7.12 4.41 -10.14
N GLY A 60 6.96 3.83 -8.94
CA GLY A 60 5.67 3.51 -8.35
C GLY A 60 5.48 4.19 -7.00
N LEU A 61 4.24 4.59 -6.71
CA LEU A 61 3.85 5.07 -5.39
C LEU A 61 3.55 3.88 -4.47
N CYS A 62 4.17 3.88 -3.29
CA CYS A 62 4.03 2.83 -2.30
C CYS A 62 3.81 3.40 -0.90
N ALA A 63 3.16 2.62 -0.03
CA ALA A 63 3.27 2.78 1.41
C ALA A 63 4.51 2.03 1.92
N LEU A 64 5.28 2.68 2.80
CA LEU A 64 6.42 2.08 3.48
C LEU A 64 5.93 1.29 4.71
N LEU A 65 6.18 -0.01 4.72
CA LEU A 65 5.68 -0.94 5.73
C LEU A 65 6.77 -1.44 6.69
N GLY A 66 8.04 -1.31 6.33
CA GLY A 66 9.16 -1.75 7.16
C GLY A 66 10.44 -0.99 6.91
N LEU A 67 11.43 -1.27 7.76
CA LEU A 67 12.75 -0.62 7.73
C LEU A 67 13.87 -1.51 7.18
N ALA A 68 13.53 -2.74 6.78
CA ALA A 68 14.45 -3.72 6.21
C ALA A 68 13.74 -4.56 5.15
N PRO A 69 14.45 -5.06 4.13
CA PRO A 69 13.91 -5.99 3.15
C PRO A 69 13.29 -7.22 3.81
N GLY A 70 12.17 -7.70 3.29
CA GLY A 70 11.53 -8.93 3.78
C GLY A 70 10.78 -8.75 5.10
N ARG A 71 10.47 -7.52 5.52
CA ARG A 71 9.80 -7.25 6.80
C ARG A 71 8.72 -6.19 6.69
N ASN A 72 7.54 -6.54 7.15
CA ASN A 72 6.38 -5.67 7.35
C ASN A 72 6.11 -5.49 8.84
N LEU A 73 6.20 -4.25 9.35
CA LEU A 73 5.96 -3.93 10.76
C LEU A 73 4.46 -3.72 11.08
N PHE A 74 3.61 -3.63 10.05
CA PHE A 74 2.17 -3.51 10.20
C PHE A 74 1.47 -4.86 10.36
N VAL A 75 2.18 -6.00 10.19
CA VAL A 75 1.65 -7.32 10.52
C VAL A 75 2.18 -7.73 11.89
N ASP A 76 1.28 -7.93 12.84
CA ASP A 76 1.62 -8.41 14.18
C ASP A 76 2.20 -9.83 14.12
N VAL A 77 3.40 -10.02 14.69
CA VAL A 77 4.12 -11.31 14.64
C VAL A 77 3.40 -12.45 15.38
N ASN A 78 2.58 -12.12 16.38
CA ASN A 78 1.95 -13.13 17.23
C ASN A 78 0.67 -13.67 16.58
N HIS A 79 -0.18 -12.78 16.08
CA HIS A 79 -1.53 -13.11 15.62
C HIS A 79 -1.74 -12.85 14.12
N GLY A 80 -0.78 -12.27 13.41
CA GLY A 80 -0.91 -11.91 12.00
C GLY A 80 -1.95 -10.83 11.74
N ARG A 81 -2.29 -10.02 12.75
CA ARG A 81 -3.27 -8.93 12.62
C ARG A 81 -2.62 -7.70 12.02
N TRP A 82 -3.38 -6.95 11.23
CA TRP A 82 -2.94 -5.67 10.71
C TRP A 82 -2.96 -4.59 11.80
N ARG A 83 -1.93 -3.74 11.89
CA ARG A 83 -1.67 -2.81 13.00
C ARG A 83 -2.00 -1.34 12.68
N ALA A 84 -2.85 -1.10 11.68
CA ALA A 84 -3.40 0.20 11.33
C ALA A 84 -4.89 0.09 11.00
N GLU A 85 -5.61 1.21 11.07
CA GLU A 85 -7.06 1.21 10.82
C GLU A 85 -7.39 0.97 9.34
N TYR A 86 -6.65 1.61 8.43
CA TYR A 86 -6.83 1.37 7.00
C TYR A 86 -5.90 0.27 6.49
N ILE A 87 -6.40 -0.67 5.68
CA ILE A 87 -5.58 -1.70 5.00
C ILE A 87 -5.49 -1.39 3.50
N PRO A 88 -4.27 -1.24 2.93
CA PRO A 88 -4.10 -0.95 1.51
C PRO A 88 -4.81 -1.96 0.60
N ALA A 89 -5.37 -1.50 -0.51
CA ALA A 89 -6.14 -2.29 -1.45
C ALA A 89 -5.35 -3.48 -2.01
N ALA A 90 -4.05 -3.29 -2.31
CA ALA A 90 -3.18 -4.36 -2.75
C ALA A 90 -3.01 -5.49 -1.71
N VAL A 91 -3.05 -5.18 -0.42
CA VAL A 91 -3.05 -6.20 0.65
C VAL A 91 -4.39 -6.94 0.69
N ARG A 92 -5.50 -6.22 0.53
CA ARG A 92 -6.89 -6.76 0.55
C ARG A 92 -7.25 -7.54 -0.71
N ALA A 93 -6.55 -7.31 -1.81
CA ALA A 93 -6.76 -8.02 -3.08
C ALA A 93 -6.46 -9.51 -2.94
N TYR A 94 -5.41 -9.86 -2.18
CA TYR A 94 -5.08 -11.24 -1.89
C TYR A 94 -6.24 -11.94 -1.15
N PRO A 95 -6.66 -13.15 -1.57
CA PRO A 95 -5.94 -14.11 -2.42
C PRO A 95 -6.37 -14.09 -3.89
N PHE A 96 -6.97 -13.02 -4.37
CA PHE A 96 -7.46 -12.89 -5.75
C PHE A 96 -6.61 -11.93 -6.57
N ARG A 97 -6.58 -12.15 -7.88
CA ARG A 97 -6.03 -11.20 -8.84
C ARG A 97 -6.75 -11.27 -10.17
N LEU A 98 -6.62 -10.22 -10.97
CA LEU A 98 -6.99 -10.29 -12.38
C LEU A 98 -5.76 -10.61 -13.21
N SER A 99 -5.93 -11.53 -14.16
CA SER A 99 -4.94 -11.85 -15.18
C SER A 99 -5.49 -11.49 -16.55
N PRO A 100 -4.72 -10.82 -17.41
CA PRO A 100 -5.14 -10.56 -18.78
C PRO A 100 -5.22 -11.89 -19.54
N VAL A 101 -6.25 -12.06 -20.36
CA VAL A 101 -6.33 -13.18 -21.30
C VAL A 101 -5.62 -12.74 -22.58
N SER A 102 -4.55 -13.47 -22.95
CA SER A 102 -3.70 -13.15 -24.11
C SER A 102 -4.51 -12.75 -25.34
N GLU A 103 -4.08 -11.69 -26.02
CA GLU A 103 -4.67 -11.20 -27.28
C GLU A 103 -6.12 -10.71 -27.21
N SER A 104 -6.70 -10.63 -26.01
CA SER A 104 -8.02 -10.06 -25.78
C SER A 104 -7.96 -8.91 -24.78
N ASN A 105 -8.96 -8.02 -24.81
CA ASN A 105 -9.14 -7.02 -23.75
C ASN A 105 -9.91 -7.60 -22.54
N GLN A 106 -9.94 -8.94 -22.41
CA GLN A 106 -10.66 -9.64 -21.35
C GLN A 106 -9.74 -9.96 -20.17
N TRP A 107 -10.34 -10.02 -18.99
CA TRP A 107 -9.66 -10.30 -17.74
C TRP A 107 -10.32 -11.48 -17.07
N VAL A 108 -9.51 -12.39 -16.55
CA VAL A 108 -9.97 -13.54 -15.80
C VAL A 108 -9.64 -13.36 -14.33
N LEU A 109 -10.57 -13.73 -13.46
CA LEU A 109 -10.33 -13.79 -12.02
C LEU A 109 -9.53 -15.04 -11.69
N CYS A 110 -8.38 -14.84 -11.08
CA CYS A 110 -7.54 -15.91 -10.55
C CYS A 110 -7.55 -15.88 -9.02
N VAL A 111 -7.34 -17.04 -8.44
CA VAL A 111 -7.14 -17.24 -7.00
C VAL A 111 -5.78 -17.91 -6.78
N ASP A 112 -5.11 -17.58 -5.68
CA ASP A 112 -3.97 -18.34 -5.19
C ASP A 112 -4.48 -19.60 -4.46
N GLU A 113 -4.34 -20.77 -5.09
CA GLU A 113 -4.80 -22.03 -4.48
C GLU A 113 -3.96 -22.44 -3.27
N GLU A 114 -2.69 -22.02 -3.21
CA GLU A 114 -1.80 -22.29 -2.08
C GLU A 114 -2.11 -21.40 -0.86
N ALA A 115 -3.05 -20.46 -1.00
CA ALA A 115 -3.48 -19.60 0.11
C ALA A 115 -4.25 -20.36 1.21
N GLY A 116 -4.69 -21.60 0.96
CA GLY A 116 -5.43 -22.42 1.93
C GLY A 116 -6.85 -21.90 2.24
N VAL A 117 -7.37 -21.02 1.37
CA VAL A 117 -8.68 -20.35 1.53
C VAL A 117 -9.83 -21.07 0.83
N LEU A 118 -9.53 -22.08 0.01
CA LEU A 118 -10.54 -22.87 -0.70
C LEU A 118 -10.64 -24.25 -0.06
N GLN A 119 -11.85 -24.62 0.35
CA GLN A 119 -12.10 -25.86 1.09
C GLN A 119 -13.37 -26.54 0.56
N GLU A 120 -13.38 -27.87 0.58
CA GLU A 120 -14.59 -28.65 0.34
C GLU A 120 -15.56 -28.54 1.54
N GLY A 121 -16.85 -28.79 1.28
CA GLY A 121 -17.89 -28.92 2.30
C GLY A 121 -18.90 -27.77 2.34
N ALA A 122 -19.64 -27.67 3.45
CA ALA A 122 -20.79 -26.77 3.59
C ALA A 122 -20.44 -25.39 4.16
N SER A 123 -19.28 -25.22 4.79
CA SER A 123 -18.87 -23.96 5.41
C SER A 123 -18.16 -23.04 4.41
N GLY A 124 -18.41 -21.74 4.49
CA GLY A 124 -17.79 -20.73 3.62
C GLY A 124 -18.69 -20.29 2.47
N LEU A 125 -18.15 -19.40 1.64
CA LEU A 125 -18.88 -18.74 0.56
C LEU A 125 -18.72 -19.53 -0.75
N PRO A 126 -19.81 -19.95 -1.41
CA PRO A 126 -19.70 -20.63 -2.70
C PRO A 126 -19.18 -19.67 -3.78
N LEU A 127 -18.30 -20.15 -4.65
CA LEU A 127 -17.76 -19.34 -5.75
C LEU A 127 -18.75 -19.15 -6.90
N PHE A 128 -19.70 -20.08 -7.04
CA PHE A 128 -20.70 -20.10 -8.09
C PHE A 128 -22.12 -20.12 -7.50
N ASP A 129 -23.06 -19.52 -8.22
CA ASP A 129 -24.49 -19.60 -7.93
C ASP A 129 -25.13 -20.90 -8.44
N GLU A 130 -26.40 -21.10 -8.08
CA GLU A 130 -27.20 -22.25 -8.52
C GLU A 130 -27.41 -22.30 -10.05
N GLY A 131 -27.36 -21.15 -10.72
CA GLY A 131 -27.64 -21.00 -12.14
C GLY A 131 -26.46 -21.32 -13.05
N GLY A 132 -25.23 -21.38 -12.55
CA GLY A 132 -24.06 -21.53 -13.43
C GLY A 132 -22.95 -20.53 -13.18
N GLY A 133 -23.35 -19.31 -12.79
CA GLY A 133 -22.53 -18.11 -12.84
C GLY A 133 -21.69 -17.87 -11.58
N PRO A 134 -20.80 -16.87 -11.60
CA PRO A 134 -20.08 -16.43 -10.40
C PRO A 134 -21.05 -15.87 -9.36
N ALA A 135 -20.88 -16.26 -8.10
CA ALA A 135 -21.69 -15.73 -7.00
C ALA A 135 -21.52 -14.19 -6.87
N SER A 136 -22.51 -13.51 -6.28
CA SER A 136 -22.53 -12.04 -6.18
C SER A 136 -21.24 -11.46 -5.58
N TRP A 137 -20.73 -12.04 -4.49
CA TRP A 137 -19.49 -11.60 -3.85
C TRP A 137 -18.26 -11.78 -4.75
N VAL A 138 -18.25 -12.78 -5.64
CA VAL A 138 -17.18 -12.99 -6.63
C VAL A 138 -17.21 -11.88 -7.68
N GLN A 139 -18.40 -11.45 -8.09
CA GLN A 139 -18.58 -10.32 -9.01
C GLN A 139 -18.11 -9.00 -8.37
N GLU A 140 -18.39 -8.81 -7.06
CA GLU A 140 -17.87 -7.66 -6.30
C GLU A 140 -16.35 -7.66 -6.21
N VAL A 141 -15.72 -8.82 -5.96
CA VAL A 141 -14.26 -8.97 -5.98
C VAL A 141 -13.70 -8.64 -7.36
N PHE A 142 -14.31 -9.14 -8.44
CA PHE A 142 -13.90 -8.81 -9.80
C PHE A 142 -13.97 -7.30 -10.07
N SER A 143 -15.08 -6.66 -9.69
CA SER A 143 -15.28 -5.21 -9.84
C SER A 143 -14.23 -4.41 -9.05
N PHE A 144 -14.00 -4.78 -7.78
CA PHE A 144 -12.96 -4.18 -6.94
C PHE A 144 -11.58 -4.25 -7.60
N LEU A 145 -11.18 -5.42 -8.10
CA LEU A 145 -9.88 -5.60 -8.75
C LEU A 145 -9.78 -4.87 -10.09
N ARG A 146 -10.88 -4.73 -10.84
CA ARG A 146 -10.93 -3.89 -12.05
C ARG A 146 -10.68 -2.43 -11.71
N HIS A 147 -11.35 -1.92 -10.68
CA HIS A 147 -11.13 -0.57 -10.20
C HIS A 147 -9.71 -0.36 -9.69
N LEU A 148 -9.14 -1.34 -8.97
CA LEU A 148 -7.76 -1.27 -8.52
C LEU A 148 -6.80 -1.17 -9.71
N ALA A 149 -6.92 -2.04 -10.72
CA ALA A 149 -6.07 -2.03 -11.92
C ALA A 149 -6.16 -0.72 -12.73
N ASP A 150 -7.36 -0.13 -12.87
CA ASP A 150 -7.49 1.18 -13.53
C ASP A 150 -6.78 2.29 -12.74
N ASN A 151 -6.93 2.27 -11.41
CA ASN A 151 -6.26 3.24 -10.56
C ASN A 151 -4.74 3.04 -10.51
N GLU A 152 -4.24 1.81 -10.60
CA GLU A 152 -2.80 1.53 -10.75
C GLU A 152 -2.24 2.17 -12.03
N ARG A 153 -2.96 2.05 -13.15
CA ARG A 153 -2.58 2.70 -14.42
C ARG A 153 -2.55 4.22 -14.28
N ARG A 154 -3.55 4.81 -13.62
CA ARG A 154 -3.61 6.26 -13.37
C ARG A 154 -2.46 6.73 -12.46
N THR A 155 -2.16 5.98 -11.41
CA THR A 155 -1.01 6.25 -10.53
C THR A 155 0.31 6.14 -11.29
N ALA A 156 0.47 5.13 -12.14
CA ALA A 156 1.67 4.99 -12.96
C ALA A 156 1.86 6.18 -13.91
N ALA A 157 0.78 6.68 -14.51
CA ALA A 157 0.82 7.90 -15.32
C ALA A 157 1.23 9.14 -14.50
N ALA A 158 0.72 9.29 -13.28
CA ALA A 158 1.14 10.36 -12.37
C ALA A 158 2.64 10.28 -12.03
N CYS A 159 3.13 9.09 -11.69
CA CYS A 159 4.55 8.87 -11.39
C CYS A 159 5.43 9.13 -12.62
N ALA A 160 4.97 8.74 -13.81
CA ALA A 160 5.68 9.00 -15.06
C ALA A 160 5.81 10.50 -15.36
N VAL A 161 4.77 11.31 -15.06
CA VAL A 161 4.87 12.77 -15.20
C VAL A 161 5.88 13.36 -14.21
N LEU A 162 5.86 12.92 -12.94
CA LEU A 162 6.84 13.36 -11.94
C LEU A 162 8.28 13.09 -12.40
N ASP A 163 8.53 11.89 -12.93
CA ASP A 163 9.82 11.48 -13.47
C ASP A 163 10.22 12.31 -14.69
N ALA A 164 9.31 12.45 -15.66
CA ALA A 164 9.55 13.20 -16.90
C ALA A 164 9.80 14.70 -16.65
N THR A 165 9.28 15.26 -15.56
CA THR A 165 9.54 16.65 -15.16
C THR A 165 10.78 16.81 -14.28
N GLY A 166 11.52 15.72 -14.01
CA GLY A 166 12.74 15.75 -13.18
C GLY A 166 12.48 16.05 -11.72
N LEU A 167 11.26 15.77 -11.22
CA LEU A 167 10.86 16.10 -9.85
C LEU A 167 11.17 14.99 -8.84
N ILE A 168 11.63 13.82 -9.28
CA ILE A 168 11.90 12.69 -8.39
C ILE A 168 13.37 12.69 -7.98
N VAL A 169 13.62 12.74 -6.67
CA VAL A 169 14.97 12.71 -6.08
C VAL A 169 15.09 11.59 -5.05
N PRO A 170 16.29 11.02 -4.80
CA PRO A 170 16.49 10.08 -3.71
C PRO A 170 16.07 10.67 -2.36
N TRP A 171 15.42 9.86 -1.53
CA TRP A 171 15.07 10.23 -0.17
C TRP A 171 15.98 9.49 0.82
N PRO A 172 17.02 10.13 1.38
CA PRO A 172 17.89 9.52 2.38
C PRO A 172 17.19 9.45 3.74
N LEU A 173 16.19 8.57 3.84
CA LEU A 173 15.34 8.43 5.01
C LEU A 173 16.10 7.76 6.16
N ALA A 174 16.17 8.43 7.31
CA ALA A 174 16.65 7.86 8.56
C ALA A 174 15.50 7.81 9.58
N VAL A 175 15.26 6.63 10.14
CA VAL A 175 14.18 6.39 11.10
C VAL A 175 14.78 6.13 12.46
N ARG A 176 14.40 6.94 13.45
CA ARG A 176 14.79 6.73 14.85
C ARG A 176 14.13 5.47 15.38
N THR A 177 14.92 4.56 15.94
CA THR A 177 14.42 3.33 16.57
C THR A 177 14.98 3.18 17.99
N PRO A 178 14.42 2.30 18.84
CA PRO A 178 14.97 2.02 20.17
C PRO A 178 16.41 1.48 20.15
N HIS A 179 16.91 1.03 18.99
CA HIS A 179 18.26 0.49 18.81
C HIS A 179 19.18 1.45 18.05
N GLY A 180 18.78 2.72 17.89
CA GLY A 180 19.48 3.74 17.11
C GLY A 180 18.83 4.01 15.76
N ASP A 181 19.42 4.94 15.01
CA ASP A 181 18.89 5.35 13.71
C ASP A 181 19.10 4.27 12.65
N ARG A 182 18.03 3.95 11.91
CA ARG A 182 18.09 3.05 10.76
C ARG A 182 17.88 3.81 9.47
N LYS A 183 18.83 3.67 8.55
CA LYS A 183 18.70 4.18 7.19
C LYS A 183 17.88 3.21 6.35
N VAL A 184 17.00 3.74 5.52
CA VAL A 184 16.24 2.96 4.54
C VAL A 184 16.64 3.44 3.14
N GLU A 185 17.12 2.52 2.32
CA GLU A 185 17.62 2.79 0.98
C GLU A 185 16.57 2.49 -0.10
N GLY A 186 16.83 2.96 -1.33
CA GLY A 186 15.95 2.71 -2.48
C GLY A 186 14.63 3.49 -2.48
N LEU A 187 14.51 4.48 -1.59
CA LEU A 187 13.35 5.35 -1.48
C LEU A 187 13.58 6.67 -2.22
N TYR A 188 12.51 7.21 -2.78
CA TYR A 188 12.49 8.45 -3.53
C TYR A 188 11.35 9.34 -3.08
N GLN A 189 11.52 10.64 -3.29
CA GLN A 189 10.56 11.67 -2.99
C GLN A 189 10.44 12.69 -4.12
N VAL A 190 9.35 13.44 -4.10
CA VAL A 190 9.14 14.58 -4.98
C VAL A 190 9.87 15.80 -4.38
N ASP A 191 10.73 16.43 -5.18
CA ASP A 191 11.48 17.63 -4.81
C ASP A 191 10.56 18.85 -4.74
N GLN A 192 10.35 19.37 -3.53
CA GLN A 192 9.53 20.55 -3.28
C GLN A 192 10.10 21.81 -3.94
N GLY A 193 11.43 21.98 -3.92
CA GLY A 193 12.09 23.14 -4.50
C GLY A 193 11.93 23.15 -6.02
N ALA A 194 12.17 22.00 -6.66
CA ALA A 194 11.97 21.87 -8.10
C ALA A 194 10.49 22.06 -8.50
N LEU A 195 9.55 21.56 -7.68
CA LEU A 195 8.12 21.74 -7.93
C LEU A 195 7.70 23.23 -7.86
N GLN A 196 8.25 23.99 -6.91
CA GLN A 196 7.97 25.43 -6.78
C GLN A 196 8.49 26.25 -7.97
N GLN A 197 9.54 25.76 -8.64
CA GLN A 197 10.11 26.39 -9.83
C GLN A 197 9.51 25.86 -11.15
N ALA A 198 8.57 24.91 -11.07
CA ALA A 198 7.94 24.34 -12.25
C ALA A 198 7.10 25.40 -12.98
N ASP A 199 7.24 25.45 -14.32
CA ASP A 199 6.45 26.37 -15.13
C ASP A 199 4.95 25.99 -15.14
N GLY A 200 4.11 26.92 -15.63
CA GLY A 200 2.67 26.71 -15.65
C GLY A 200 2.21 25.50 -16.47
N GLY A 201 2.94 25.14 -17.54
CA GLY A 201 2.65 23.97 -18.35
C GLY A 201 2.97 22.66 -17.63
N ALA A 202 4.10 22.61 -16.91
CA ALA A 202 4.47 21.49 -16.05
C ALA A 202 3.46 21.34 -14.90
N LEU A 203 3.11 22.43 -14.21
CA LEU A 203 2.10 22.41 -13.15
C LEU A 203 0.72 21.93 -13.65
N GLN A 204 0.31 22.35 -14.85
CA GLN A 204 -0.91 21.86 -15.45
C GLN A 204 -0.87 20.34 -15.67
N LYS A 205 0.21 19.80 -16.24
CA LYS A 205 0.37 18.34 -16.43
C LYS A 205 0.33 17.59 -15.11
N LEU A 206 0.98 18.14 -14.08
CA LEU A 206 1.02 17.53 -12.75
C LEU A 206 -0.37 17.51 -12.10
N ARG A 207 -1.17 18.57 -12.28
CA ARG A 207 -2.57 18.63 -11.85
C ARG A 207 -3.41 17.58 -12.59
N ASP A 208 -3.35 17.59 -13.91
CA ASP A 208 -4.25 16.80 -14.77
C ASP A 208 -4.03 15.29 -14.62
N THR A 209 -2.81 14.87 -14.26
CA THR A 209 -2.47 13.46 -14.01
C THR A 209 -2.61 13.03 -12.55
N GLY A 210 -2.85 13.95 -11.62
CA GLY A 210 -2.90 13.67 -10.18
C GLY A 210 -1.53 13.57 -9.50
N ALA A 211 -0.44 13.90 -10.20
CA ALA A 211 0.91 13.95 -9.65
C ALA A 211 1.06 14.97 -8.50
N LEU A 212 0.33 16.10 -8.55
CA LEU A 212 0.28 17.03 -7.41
C LEU A 212 -0.28 16.36 -6.14
N ALA A 213 -1.27 15.48 -6.28
CA ALA A 213 -1.82 14.75 -5.14
C ALA A 213 -0.78 13.79 -4.54
N VAL A 214 0.06 13.17 -5.38
CA VAL A 214 1.18 12.34 -4.91
C VAL A 214 2.17 13.15 -4.08
N PHE A 215 2.56 14.34 -4.55
CA PHE A 215 3.44 15.25 -3.81
C PHE A 215 2.89 15.58 -2.41
N PHE A 216 1.65 16.07 -2.34
CA PHE A 216 1.05 16.45 -1.06
C PHE A 216 0.86 15.24 -0.14
N ALA A 217 0.42 14.11 -0.68
CA ALA A 217 0.26 12.90 0.10
C ALA A 217 1.60 12.40 0.67
N GLN A 218 2.69 12.47 -0.10
CA GLN A 218 4.02 12.17 0.43
C GLN A 218 4.44 13.15 1.52
N ARG A 219 4.26 14.46 1.32
CA ARG A 219 4.65 15.48 2.29
C ARG A 219 3.92 15.32 3.62
N PHE A 220 2.61 15.11 3.59
CA PHE A 220 1.79 14.96 4.78
C PHE A 220 1.99 13.62 5.47
N SER A 221 2.21 12.56 4.69
CA SER A 221 2.47 11.23 5.25
C SER A 221 3.85 11.06 5.87
N ALA A 222 4.83 11.94 5.55
CA ALA A 222 6.19 11.85 6.08
C ALA A 222 6.24 11.81 7.61
N TRP A 223 5.25 12.40 8.29
CA TRP A 223 5.12 12.34 9.75
C TRP A 223 4.95 10.91 10.28
N HIS A 224 4.35 10.00 9.50
CA HIS A 224 4.15 8.61 9.89
C HIS A 224 5.43 7.77 9.86
N VAL A 225 6.58 8.32 9.44
CA VAL A 225 7.87 7.60 9.49
C VAL A 225 8.19 7.13 10.91
N ARG A 226 7.86 7.95 11.91
CA ARG A 226 8.01 7.61 13.33
C ARG A 226 7.18 6.40 13.77
N THR A 227 6.07 6.12 13.09
CA THR A 227 5.22 4.96 13.36
C THR A 227 6.01 3.67 13.17
N LEU A 228 6.88 3.59 12.17
CA LEU A 228 7.73 2.41 11.93
C LEU A 228 8.69 2.16 13.11
N GLY A 229 9.32 3.22 13.64
CA GLY A 229 10.16 3.14 14.83
C GLY A 229 9.40 2.66 16.07
N ARG A 230 8.18 3.18 16.27
CA ARG A 230 7.28 2.74 17.36
C ARG A 230 6.85 1.28 17.20
N LEU A 231 6.43 0.87 16.00
CA LEU A 231 5.98 -0.50 15.72
C LEU A 231 7.11 -1.51 15.94
N LEU A 232 8.34 -1.17 15.55
CA LEU A 232 9.54 -1.98 15.79
C LEU A 232 9.85 -2.12 17.29
N GLY A 233 9.72 -1.05 18.07
CA GLY A 233 9.95 -1.10 19.52
C GLY A 233 8.97 -2.00 20.26
N GLN A 234 7.70 -1.98 19.86
CA GLN A 234 6.64 -2.80 20.43
C GLN A 234 6.86 -4.31 20.22
N GLU A 235 7.53 -4.73 19.14
CA GLU A 235 7.87 -6.14 18.91
C GLU A 235 8.95 -6.66 19.86
N GLY A 236 9.83 -5.77 20.34
CA GLY A 236 10.91 -6.11 21.28
C GLY A 236 10.51 -6.08 22.76
N GLY A 237 9.22 -5.96 23.08
CA GLY A 237 8.73 -5.88 24.46
C GLY A 237 9.13 -4.60 25.21
N LYS A 238 9.65 -3.58 24.50
CA LYS A 238 9.99 -2.28 25.07
C LYS A 238 8.92 -1.27 24.67
N THR A 239 8.26 -0.69 25.67
CA THR A 239 7.37 0.45 25.48
C THR A 239 8.15 1.56 24.80
N ALA A 240 7.63 2.06 23.67
CA ALA A 240 8.16 3.28 23.07
C ALA A 240 8.11 4.41 24.11
N PRO A 241 9.01 5.42 24.02
CA PRO A 241 8.83 6.65 24.79
C PRO A 241 7.41 7.16 24.58
N GLN A 242 6.73 7.54 25.66
CA GLN A 242 5.42 8.17 25.59
C GLN A 242 5.52 9.34 24.60
N GLU A 243 4.65 9.37 23.59
CA GLU A 243 4.41 10.62 22.86
C GLU A 243 3.90 11.61 23.91
N GLU A 244 4.74 12.58 24.27
CA GLU A 244 4.28 13.80 24.89
C GLU A 244 3.14 14.35 24.02
N GLY A 245 2.10 14.87 24.66
CA GLY A 245 0.95 15.48 23.99
C GLY A 245 1.37 16.66 23.10
N PRO A 246 0.42 17.48 22.62
CA PRO A 246 0.79 18.69 21.87
C PRO A 246 1.89 19.44 22.64
N PRO A 247 2.91 20.01 21.98
CA PRO A 247 4.01 20.65 22.67
C PRO A 247 3.43 21.81 23.48
N VAL A 248 3.31 21.57 24.78
CA VAL A 248 3.02 22.58 25.77
C VAL A 248 4.38 22.91 26.35
N THR A 249 4.77 24.18 26.33
CA THR A 249 5.99 24.60 27.01
C THR A 249 5.93 24.14 28.48
N PRO A 250 7.07 24.00 29.19
CA PRO A 250 7.07 23.67 30.62
C PRO A 250 6.18 24.60 31.47
N THR A 251 5.77 25.74 30.92
CA THR A 251 4.89 26.77 31.49
C THR A 251 3.42 26.70 31.07
N GLY A 252 2.99 25.75 30.22
CA GLY A 252 1.57 25.61 29.87
C GLY A 252 1.13 26.35 28.59
N GLU A 253 2.05 26.98 27.86
CA GLU A 253 1.72 27.75 26.66
C GLU A 253 1.77 26.88 25.39
N LEU A 254 0.91 27.20 24.42
CA LEU A 254 0.91 26.58 23.10
C LEU A 254 2.24 26.89 22.40
N ASP A 255 3.00 25.86 22.06
CA ASP A 255 4.22 26.01 21.28
C ASP A 255 3.87 26.32 19.82
N LEU A 256 4.02 27.59 19.43
CA LEU A 256 3.78 28.09 18.07
C LEU A 256 5.05 28.15 17.22
N SER A 257 6.17 27.56 17.67
CA SER A 257 7.45 27.60 16.95
C SER A 257 7.35 27.00 15.53
N PHE A 258 6.43 26.07 15.32
CA PHE A 258 6.16 25.45 14.03
C PHE A 258 5.53 26.38 12.98
N LEU A 259 5.05 27.58 13.35
CA LEU A 259 4.49 28.57 12.43
C LEU A 259 5.55 29.56 11.88
N GLY A 260 6.80 29.45 12.33
CA GLY A 260 7.86 30.42 12.08
C GLY A 260 8.86 30.09 10.96
N GLU A 261 8.66 29.02 10.18
CA GLU A 261 9.54 28.64 9.05
C GLU A 261 8.93 28.92 7.67
#